data_AF-A0A6N7AJU9-F1
#
_entry.id   AF-A0A6N7AJU9-F1
#
_cell.length_a   1.000
_cell.length_b   1.000
_cell.length_c   1.000
_cell.angle_alpha   90.00
_cell.angle_beta   90.00
_cell.angle_gamma   90.00
#
_symmetry.space_group_name_H-M   'P 1'
#
loop_
_entity.id
_entity.type
_entity.pdbx_description
1 polymer ?
#
loop_
_entity_poly.entity_id
_entity_poly.type
_entity_poly.pdbx_seq_one_letter_code
_entity_poly.pdbx_strand_id
1 'polypeptide(L)'
;MKRLRRGSLALFLFGIAVLSATAQEIVPPNYVPRTVQVFEAHWQGLDGRALTGELRRKLRFPDTMRGILIGEVTLNAAASGLLAGDVIVDVAESSVVTIEEFQRATRRVQNQPQSSLTILRKGIDNAFTRLTFVLRAEPELGFAQVEGAPMILPGAERPHPYRGPCTDCHPIGRGFELQPDPDLITLQPPPLRADVAARGMRPHDDRGPCVACHGIVQ
;
A
#
# COMPACT_ATOMS: atom_id res chain seq x y z
N MET A 1 -8.99 -91.89 31.79
CA MET A 1 -9.98 -91.09 32.53
C MET A 1 -9.29 -90.23 33.59
N LYS A 2 -9.25 -88.90 33.42
CA LYS A 2 -9.31 -87.92 34.52
C LYS A 2 -9.55 -86.52 33.94
N ARG A 3 -10.61 -85.91 34.45
CA ARG A 3 -11.21 -84.63 34.08
C ARG A 3 -10.51 -83.47 34.81
N LEU A 4 -10.47 -82.33 34.12
CA LEU A 4 -10.60 -80.94 34.57
C LEU A 4 -9.58 -80.36 35.58
N ARG A 5 -9.05 -79.18 35.23
CA ARG A 5 -9.45 -77.94 35.91
C ARG A 5 -9.30 -76.72 34.99
N ARG A 6 -10.37 -75.92 34.97
CA ARG A 6 -10.54 -74.63 34.30
C ARG A 6 -9.62 -73.58 34.94
N GLY A 7 -8.97 -72.77 34.12
CA GLY A 7 -8.32 -71.51 34.53
C GLY A 7 -8.83 -70.38 33.64
N SER A 8 -9.30 -69.31 34.27
CA SER A 8 -10.09 -68.22 33.68
C SER A 8 -9.42 -67.46 32.54
N LEU A 9 -10.26 -67.09 31.57
CA LEU A 9 -10.02 -66.12 30.51
C LEU A 9 -9.67 -64.75 31.10
N ALA A 10 -8.49 -64.22 30.79
CA ALA A 10 -8.17 -62.81 30.97
C ALA A 10 -8.21 -62.15 29.59
N LEU A 11 -9.31 -61.46 29.29
CA LEU A 11 -9.51 -60.70 28.07
C LEU A 11 -8.73 -59.37 28.21
N PHE A 12 -7.50 -59.32 27.69
CA PHE A 12 -6.75 -58.07 27.59
C PHE A 12 -7.26 -57.27 26.39
N LEU A 13 -8.16 -56.33 26.65
CA LEU A 13 -8.52 -55.26 25.72
C LEU A 13 -7.31 -54.34 25.54
N PHE A 14 -6.54 -54.57 24.47
CA PHE A 14 -5.56 -53.61 23.98
C PHE A 14 -6.31 -52.42 23.39
N GLY A 15 -6.54 -51.40 24.21
CA GLY A 15 -6.99 -50.09 23.75
C GLY A 15 -5.89 -49.45 22.90
N ILE A 16 -6.07 -49.40 21.59
CA ILE A 16 -5.23 -48.60 20.70
C ILE A 16 -5.58 -47.13 20.96
N ALA A 17 -4.79 -46.47 21.79
CA ALA A 17 -4.85 -45.01 21.91
C ALA A 17 -4.29 -44.40 20.62
N VAL A 18 -5.18 -44.00 19.71
CA VAL A 18 -4.82 -43.15 18.59
C VAL A 18 -4.50 -41.77 19.17
N LEU A 19 -3.22 -41.50 19.41
CA LEU A 19 -2.76 -40.13 19.63
C LEU A 19 -2.99 -39.37 18.33
N SER A 20 -4.15 -38.71 18.22
CA SER A 20 -4.39 -37.71 17.20
C SER A 20 -3.56 -36.49 17.56
N ALA A 21 -2.29 -36.50 17.18
CA ALA A 21 -1.48 -35.31 17.15
C ALA A 21 -2.12 -34.37 16.12
N THR A 22 -2.88 -33.39 16.60
CA THR A 22 -3.29 -32.26 15.79
C THR A 22 -2.02 -31.59 15.34
N ALA A 23 -1.60 -31.81 14.10
CA ALA A 23 -0.60 -30.99 13.46
C ALA A 23 -1.11 -29.56 13.56
N GLN A 24 -0.51 -28.78 14.45
CA GLN A 24 -0.78 -27.35 14.56
C GLN A 24 -0.43 -26.80 13.18
N GLU A 25 -1.45 -26.50 12.38
CA GLU A 25 -1.27 -25.93 11.06
C GLU A 25 -0.44 -24.66 11.28
N ILE A 26 0.77 -24.63 10.73
CA ILE A 26 1.64 -23.46 10.81
C ILE A 26 0.97 -22.43 9.92
N VAL A 27 0.02 -21.68 10.47
CA VAL A 27 -0.58 -20.53 9.80
C VAL A 27 0.57 -19.55 9.59
N PRO A 28 0.99 -19.29 8.35
CA PRO A 28 2.05 -18.33 8.10
C PRO A 28 1.67 -16.99 8.74
N PRO A 29 2.64 -16.23 9.26
CA PRO A 29 2.34 -14.98 9.98
C PRO A 29 1.54 -13.98 9.14
N ASN A 30 1.60 -14.13 7.81
CA ASN A 30 0.92 -13.30 6.83
C ASN A 30 0.16 -14.18 5.82
N TYR A 31 -1.09 -13.85 5.56
CA TYR A 31 -1.95 -14.41 4.52
C TYR A 31 -2.04 -13.42 3.36
N VAL A 32 -1.51 -13.82 2.20
CA VAL A 32 -1.58 -13.04 0.95
C VAL A 32 -2.53 -13.75 -0.01
N PRO A 33 -3.74 -13.20 -0.24
CA PRO A 33 -4.69 -13.77 -1.19
C PRO A 33 -4.12 -13.76 -2.60
N ARG A 34 -4.26 -14.86 -3.35
CA ARG A 34 -3.89 -14.89 -4.79
C ARG A 34 -4.74 -13.94 -5.64
N THR A 35 -5.87 -13.52 -5.12
CA THR A 35 -6.86 -12.63 -5.75
C THR A 35 -6.69 -11.17 -5.35
N VAL A 36 -5.63 -10.83 -4.60
CA VAL A 36 -5.41 -9.46 -4.17
C VAL A 36 -5.21 -8.55 -5.39
N GLN A 37 -6.01 -7.49 -5.45
CA GLN A 37 -5.97 -6.52 -6.54
C GLN A 37 -4.89 -5.48 -6.28
N VAL A 38 -4.25 -5.00 -7.35
CA VAL A 38 -3.39 -3.82 -7.29
C VAL A 38 -4.25 -2.57 -7.19
N PHE A 39 -3.81 -1.62 -6.38
CA PHE A 39 -4.59 -0.45 -6.00
C PHE A 39 -4.05 0.84 -6.62
N GLU A 40 -2.74 0.95 -6.78
CA GLU A 40 -2.07 2.14 -7.29
C GLU A 40 -0.91 1.82 -8.23
N ALA A 41 -0.53 2.83 -9.01
CA ALA A 41 0.57 2.77 -9.97
C ALA A 41 1.41 4.04 -9.94
N HIS A 42 2.73 3.87 -9.86
CA HIS A 42 3.73 4.92 -9.84
C HIS A 42 4.51 4.95 -11.14
N TRP A 43 4.54 6.08 -11.84
CA TRP A 43 5.27 6.22 -13.11
C TRP A 43 5.81 7.63 -13.33
N GLN A 44 7.14 7.79 -13.36
CA GLN A 44 7.78 9.07 -13.72
C GLN A 44 7.31 10.27 -12.86
N GLY A 45 6.98 10.02 -11.59
CA GLY A 45 6.51 11.02 -10.64
C GLY A 45 4.99 11.20 -10.56
N LEU A 46 4.19 10.43 -11.31
CA LEU A 46 2.74 10.36 -11.07
C LEU A 46 2.37 9.19 -10.18
N ASP A 47 1.38 9.40 -9.31
CA ASP A 47 0.60 8.37 -8.61
C ASP A 47 -0.78 8.26 -9.28
N GLY A 48 -1.16 7.05 -9.68
CA GLY A 48 -2.39 6.77 -10.40
C GLY A 48 -3.23 5.68 -9.76
N ARG A 49 -4.55 5.87 -9.72
CA ARG A 49 -5.54 4.91 -9.21
C ARG A 49 -6.68 4.69 -10.19
N ALA A 50 -7.29 3.50 -10.20
CA ALA A 50 -8.48 3.27 -11.01
C ALA A 50 -9.61 4.24 -10.60
N LEU A 51 -10.26 4.90 -11.57
CA LEU A 51 -11.36 5.82 -11.31
C LEU A 51 -12.65 5.07 -10.93
N THR A 52 -12.76 4.69 -9.65
CA THR A 52 -13.90 3.95 -9.11
C THR A 52 -15.19 4.77 -9.09
N GLY A 53 -16.34 4.11 -8.93
CA GLY A 53 -17.62 4.81 -8.73
C GLY A 53 -17.63 5.66 -7.45
N GLU A 54 -16.93 5.22 -6.40
CA GLU A 54 -16.77 6.01 -5.17
C GLU A 54 -16.04 7.32 -5.44
N LEU A 55 -14.88 7.25 -6.13
CA LEU A 55 -14.08 8.43 -6.46
C LEU A 55 -14.85 9.39 -7.36
N ARG A 56 -15.60 8.88 -8.34
CA ARG A 56 -16.41 9.73 -9.23
C ARG A 56 -17.48 10.51 -8.48
N ARG A 57 -18.18 9.88 -7.53
CA ARG A 57 -19.14 10.60 -6.69
C ARG A 57 -18.47 11.66 -5.82
N LYS A 58 -17.35 11.31 -5.17
CA LYS A 58 -16.60 12.24 -4.30
C LYS A 58 -16.07 13.46 -5.07
N LEU A 59 -15.59 13.25 -6.30
CA LEU A 59 -15.00 14.29 -7.14
C LEU A 59 -16.01 15.00 -8.07
N ARG A 60 -17.27 14.54 -8.07
CA ARG A 60 -18.34 14.99 -8.96
C ARG A 60 -17.93 14.87 -10.43
N PHE A 61 -17.49 13.67 -10.80
CA PHE A 61 -17.15 13.28 -12.17
C PHE A 61 -18.32 12.48 -12.77
N PRO A 62 -18.49 12.45 -14.10
CA PRO A 62 -19.56 11.70 -14.75
C PRO A 62 -19.56 10.20 -14.43
N ASP A 63 -20.75 9.60 -14.26
CA ASP A 63 -20.91 8.17 -13.97
C ASP A 63 -20.50 7.24 -15.12
N THR A 64 -20.24 7.79 -16.30
CA THR A 64 -19.72 7.05 -17.46
C THR A 64 -18.20 7.18 -17.60
N MET A 65 -17.56 8.12 -16.90
CA MET A 65 -16.12 8.33 -16.98
C MET A 65 -15.35 7.14 -16.43
N ARG A 66 -14.28 6.75 -17.12
CA ARG A 66 -13.38 5.64 -16.78
C ARG A 66 -11.95 6.07 -17.11
N GLY A 67 -10.97 5.43 -16.47
CA GLY A 67 -9.56 5.74 -16.64
C GLY A 67 -8.79 5.65 -15.33
N ILE A 68 -7.55 6.13 -15.36
CA ILE A 68 -6.66 6.23 -14.20
C ILE A 68 -6.70 7.65 -13.68
N LEU A 69 -7.26 7.84 -12.49
CA LEU A 69 -7.23 9.12 -11.78
C LEU A 69 -5.81 9.37 -11.26
N ILE A 70 -5.24 10.51 -11.58
CA ILE A 70 -3.95 10.95 -11.05
C ILE A 70 -4.18 11.58 -9.67
N GLY A 71 -3.57 11.02 -8.63
CA GLY A 71 -3.64 11.51 -7.25
C GLY A 71 -2.53 12.49 -6.91
N GLU A 72 -1.32 12.21 -7.39
CA GLU A 72 -0.13 13.03 -7.17
C GLU A 72 0.64 13.22 -8.48
N VAL A 73 1.29 14.37 -8.62
CA VAL A 73 2.16 14.68 -9.76
C VAL A 73 3.41 15.40 -9.28
N THR A 74 4.57 14.81 -9.58
CA THR A 74 5.91 15.35 -9.34
C THR A 74 6.82 15.06 -10.54
N LEU A 75 8.09 15.47 -10.45
CA LEU A 75 9.16 15.10 -11.39
C LEU A 75 8.77 15.30 -12.88
N ASN A 76 8.99 14.28 -13.71
CA ASN A 76 8.76 14.30 -15.15
C ASN A 76 7.26 14.42 -15.50
N ALA A 77 6.39 13.82 -14.71
CA ALA A 77 4.95 13.98 -14.85
C ALA A 77 4.55 15.46 -14.68
N ALA A 78 5.07 16.15 -13.66
CA ALA A 78 4.83 17.58 -13.46
C ALA A 78 5.40 18.42 -14.61
N ALA A 79 6.64 18.12 -15.02
CA ALA A 79 7.30 18.80 -16.13
C ALA A 79 6.54 18.64 -17.46
N SER A 80 5.83 17.53 -17.65
CA SER A 80 4.98 17.28 -18.83
C SER A 80 3.65 18.06 -18.81
N GLY A 81 3.29 18.70 -17.69
CA GLY A 81 2.06 19.50 -17.55
C GLY A 81 0.84 18.71 -17.07
N LEU A 82 1.01 17.48 -16.60
CA LEU A 82 -0.02 16.72 -15.90
C LEU A 82 -0.35 17.38 -14.56
N LEU A 83 -1.58 17.20 -14.09
CA LEU A 83 -2.05 17.72 -12.81
C LEU A 83 -2.77 16.64 -12.02
N ALA A 84 -2.72 16.73 -10.69
CA ALA A 84 -3.58 15.93 -9.82
C ALA A 84 -5.05 16.21 -10.15
N GLY A 85 -5.85 15.16 -10.24
CA GLY A 85 -7.25 15.21 -10.68
C GLY A 85 -7.46 14.97 -12.17
N ASP A 86 -6.41 14.94 -13.00
CA ASP A 86 -6.52 14.45 -14.37
C ASP A 86 -6.91 12.96 -14.39
N VAL A 87 -7.60 12.55 -15.45
CA VAL A 87 -7.93 11.14 -15.70
C VAL A 87 -7.24 10.69 -16.98
N ILE A 88 -6.24 9.81 -16.86
CA ILE A 88 -5.59 9.17 -18.00
C ILE A 88 -6.57 8.16 -18.62
N VAL A 89 -6.80 8.28 -19.92
CA VAL A 89 -7.70 7.40 -20.68
C VAL A 89 -6.98 6.62 -21.77
N ASP A 90 -5.75 7.03 -22.10
CA ASP A 90 -4.92 6.42 -23.13
C ASP A 90 -3.42 6.63 -22.86
N VAL A 91 -2.62 5.61 -23.13
CA VAL A 91 -1.15 5.66 -23.14
C VAL A 91 -0.68 5.11 -24.48
N ALA A 92 -0.03 5.94 -25.31
CA ALA A 92 0.45 5.55 -26.64
C ALA A 92 -0.57 4.73 -27.44
N GLU A 93 -1.78 5.27 -27.63
CA GLU A 93 -2.89 4.66 -28.39
C GLU A 93 -3.49 3.40 -27.74
N SER A 94 -3.09 3.08 -26.51
CA SER A 94 -3.68 2.01 -25.71
C SER A 94 -4.64 2.62 -24.69
N SER A 95 -5.95 2.37 -24.87
CA SER A 95 -6.95 2.77 -23.88
C SER A 95 -6.73 2.05 -22.54
N VAL A 96 -6.84 2.80 -21.45
CA VAL A 96 -6.60 2.31 -20.09
C VAL A 96 -7.79 2.61 -19.19
N VAL A 97 -8.30 1.59 -18.49
CA VAL A 97 -9.38 1.71 -17.50
C VAL A 97 -8.95 1.15 -16.15
N THR A 98 -8.14 0.09 -16.18
CA THR A 98 -7.62 -0.62 -15.00
C THR A 98 -6.12 -0.38 -14.79
N ILE A 99 -5.65 -0.58 -13.57
CA ILE A 99 -4.22 -0.41 -13.24
C ILE A 99 -3.36 -1.41 -14.02
N GLU A 100 -3.86 -2.62 -14.25
CA GLU A 100 -3.16 -3.65 -15.02
C GLU A 100 -3.07 -3.28 -16.50
N GLU A 101 -4.12 -2.68 -17.08
CA GLU A 101 -4.06 -2.13 -18.43
C GLU A 101 -3.05 -1.00 -18.53
N PHE A 102 -3.05 -0.08 -17.56
CA PHE A 102 -2.10 1.02 -17.49
C PHE A 102 -0.66 0.52 -17.36
N GLN A 103 -0.41 -0.45 -16.50
CA GLN A 103 0.90 -1.08 -16.37
C GLN A 103 1.32 -1.77 -17.68
N ARG A 104 0.43 -2.52 -18.33
CA ARG A 104 0.75 -3.14 -19.63
C ARG A 104 1.07 -2.11 -20.71
N ALA A 105 0.33 -1.00 -20.75
CA ALA A 105 0.56 0.05 -21.72
C ALA A 105 1.91 0.76 -21.49
N THR A 106 2.24 1.09 -20.23
CA THR A 106 3.56 1.69 -19.89
C THR A 106 4.72 0.72 -20.14
N ARG A 107 4.55 -0.59 -19.91
CA ARG A 107 5.54 -1.61 -20.28
C ARG A 107 5.88 -1.63 -21.77
N ARG A 108 4.93 -1.33 -22.67
CA ARG A 108 5.19 -1.26 -24.12
C ARG A 108 6.10 -0.11 -24.52
N VAL A 109 6.05 0.99 -23.77
CA VAL A 109 6.83 2.21 -24.03
C VAL A 109 8.03 2.35 -23.09
N GLN A 110 8.34 1.33 -22.29
CA GLN A 110 9.30 1.44 -21.19
C GLN A 110 10.72 1.83 -21.62
N ASN A 111 11.15 1.38 -22.81
CA ASN A 111 12.48 1.68 -23.36
C ASN A 111 12.47 2.93 -24.27
N GLN A 112 11.36 3.68 -24.31
CA GLN A 112 11.25 4.90 -25.09
C GLN A 112 11.60 6.10 -24.22
N PRO A 113 12.24 7.15 -24.76
CA PRO A 113 12.52 8.38 -24.02
C PRO A 113 11.26 9.24 -23.81
N GLN A 114 10.17 8.93 -24.50
CA GLN A 114 8.92 9.68 -24.42
C GLN A 114 7.71 8.84 -24.83
N SER A 115 6.53 9.23 -24.35
CA SER A 115 5.24 8.62 -24.70
C SER A 115 4.13 9.66 -24.64
N SER A 116 3.14 9.53 -25.53
CA SER A 116 1.93 10.32 -25.44
C SER A 116 0.98 9.77 -24.35
N LEU A 117 0.28 10.69 -23.70
CA LEU A 117 -0.79 10.42 -22.75
C LEU A 117 -2.00 11.22 -23.17
N THR A 118 -3.16 10.56 -23.32
CA THR A 118 -4.42 11.29 -23.45
C THR A 118 -5.15 11.30 -22.12
N ILE A 119 -5.53 12.50 -21.68
CA ILE A 119 -6.19 12.72 -20.39
C ILE A 119 -7.51 13.45 -20.56
N LEU A 120 -8.36 13.36 -19.54
CA LEU A 120 -9.53 14.21 -19.34
C LEU A 120 -9.26 15.13 -18.13
N ARG A 121 -9.31 16.44 -18.36
CA ARG A 121 -9.10 17.45 -17.32
C ARG A 121 -10.39 18.19 -17.03
N LYS A 122 -10.76 18.30 -15.76
CA LYS A 122 -11.92 19.06 -15.31
C LYS A 122 -11.58 20.56 -15.27
N GLY A 123 -12.35 21.36 -16.01
CA GLY A 123 -12.31 22.81 -15.99
C GLY A 123 -13.06 23.41 -14.79
N ILE A 124 -12.89 24.72 -14.60
CA ILE A 124 -13.57 25.49 -13.53
C ILE A 124 -15.10 25.47 -13.71
N ASP A 125 -15.56 25.39 -14.96
CA ASP A 125 -16.95 25.24 -15.36
C ASP A 125 -17.50 23.81 -15.16
N ASN A 126 -16.68 22.89 -14.62
CA ASN A 126 -16.95 21.45 -14.53
C ASN A 126 -17.03 20.71 -15.88
N ALA A 127 -16.71 21.37 -16.99
CA ALA A 127 -16.57 20.68 -18.28
C ALA A 127 -15.27 19.87 -18.30
N PHE A 128 -15.23 18.80 -19.08
CA PHE A 128 -14.03 17.99 -19.25
C PHE A 128 -13.42 18.23 -20.62
N THR A 129 -12.15 18.60 -20.64
CA THR A 129 -11.38 18.78 -21.87
C THR A 129 -10.48 17.57 -22.08
N ARG A 130 -10.52 17.01 -23.29
CA ARG A 130 -9.58 15.95 -23.71
C ARG A 130 -8.28 16.60 -24.20
N LEU A 131 -7.17 16.26 -23.56
CA LEU A 131 -5.85 16.82 -23.85
C LEU A 131 -4.85 15.69 -24.08
N THR A 132 -3.86 15.93 -24.96
CA THR A 132 -2.74 15.01 -25.17
C THR A 132 -1.45 15.68 -24.70
N PHE A 133 -0.75 15.00 -23.80
CA PHE A 133 0.55 15.41 -23.27
C PHE A 133 1.64 14.45 -23.75
N VAL A 134 2.89 14.92 -23.77
CA VAL A 134 4.06 14.08 -24.03
C VAL A 134 4.87 14.00 -22.75
N LEU A 135 4.87 12.83 -22.13
CA LEU A 135 5.74 12.52 -21.00
C LEU A 135 7.13 12.17 -21.52
N ARG A 136 8.18 12.73 -20.91
CA ARG A 136 9.58 12.52 -21.30
C ARG A 136 10.40 12.08 -20.10
N ALA A 137 11.39 11.23 -20.32
CA ALA A 137 12.35 10.81 -19.31
C ALA A 137 13.69 10.45 -19.97
N GLU A 138 14.77 10.60 -19.22
CA GLU A 138 16.13 10.29 -19.67
C GLU A 138 16.73 9.19 -18.77
N PRO A 139 17.28 8.09 -19.32
CA PRO A 139 17.33 7.75 -20.75
C PRO A 139 16.01 7.19 -21.30
N GLU A 140 15.13 6.69 -20.43
CA GLU A 140 13.89 6.01 -20.82
C GLU A 140 12.81 6.16 -19.75
N LEU A 141 11.55 5.92 -20.13
CA LEU A 141 10.39 6.06 -19.26
C LEU A 141 10.27 4.98 -18.18
N GLY A 142 10.88 3.81 -18.39
CA GLY A 142 10.53 2.62 -17.60
C GLY A 142 9.04 2.31 -17.66
N PHE A 143 8.57 1.43 -16.78
CA PHE A 143 7.16 1.07 -16.70
C PHE A 143 6.58 1.41 -15.33
N ALA A 144 5.25 1.51 -15.25
CA ALA A 144 4.57 1.80 -14.01
C ALA A 144 4.78 0.67 -12.99
N GLN A 145 5.33 1.02 -11.83
CA GLN A 145 5.38 0.11 -10.68
C GLN A 145 4.01 0.11 -10.02
N VAL A 146 3.51 -1.05 -9.62
CA VAL A 146 2.16 -1.19 -9.06
C VAL A 146 2.23 -1.75 -7.66
N GLU A 147 1.31 -1.30 -6.82
CA GLU A 147 1.27 -1.68 -5.41
C GLU A 147 -0.14 -2.16 -5.05
N GLY A 148 -0.20 -3.14 -4.14
CA GLY A 148 -1.43 -3.53 -3.48
C GLY A 148 -1.77 -2.56 -2.35
N ALA A 149 -2.96 -2.70 -1.77
CA ALA A 149 -3.23 -1.95 -0.54
C ALA A 149 -2.38 -2.51 0.63
N PRO A 150 -2.06 -1.68 1.64
CA PRO A 150 -1.21 -2.10 2.76
C PRO A 150 -1.72 -3.36 3.47
N MET A 151 -0.82 -4.16 4.04
CA MET A 151 -1.24 -5.29 4.87
C MET A 151 -2.00 -4.80 6.11
N ILE A 152 -3.08 -5.49 6.49
CA ILE A 152 -3.87 -5.15 7.68
C ILE A 152 -3.85 -6.27 8.72
N LEU A 153 -3.99 -5.88 9.98
CA LEU A 153 -4.20 -6.82 11.07
C LEU A 153 -5.62 -7.40 11.03
N PRO A 154 -5.82 -8.66 11.45
CA PRO A 154 -7.16 -9.14 11.78
C PRO A 154 -7.86 -8.22 12.78
N GLY A 155 -9.06 -7.76 12.44
CA GLY A 155 -9.84 -6.84 13.30
C GLY A 155 -9.45 -5.37 13.22
N ALA A 156 -8.54 -4.98 12.32
CA ALA A 156 -8.23 -3.57 12.08
C ALA A 156 -9.48 -2.76 11.70
N GLU A 157 -9.56 -1.52 12.20
CA GLU A 157 -10.62 -0.60 11.84
C GLU A 157 -10.52 -0.18 10.37
N ARG A 158 -11.65 -0.05 9.69
CA ARG A 158 -11.71 0.32 8.28
C ARG A 158 -11.79 1.84 8.12
N PRO A 159 -10.77 2.52 7.55
CA PRO A 159 -10.75 3.99 7.41
C PRO A 159 -11.49 4.49 6.15
N HIS A 160 -12.09 3.59 5.38
CA HIS A 160 -12.79 3.90 4.13
C HIS A 160 -14.17 3.24 4.05
N PRO A 161 -15.05 3.67 3.12
CA PRO A 161 -16.31 2.98 2.86
C PRO A 161 -16.10 1.50 2.51
N TYR A 162 -17.17 0.71 2.60
CA TYR A 162 -17.12 -0.68 2.19
C TYR A 162 -16.87 -0.81 0.68
N ARG A 163 -15.88 -1.63 0.31
CA ARG A 163 -15.42 -1.86 -1.08
C ARG A 163 -15.46 -3.33 -1.50
N GLY A 164 -16.06 -4.20 -0.68
CA GLY A 164 -16.00 -5.65 -0.81
C GLY A 164 -15.27 -6.30 0.38
N PRO A 165 -15.08 -7.63 0.34
CA PRO A 165 -14.23 -8.37 1.27
C PRO A 165 -12.84 -7.74 1.41
N CYS A 166 -12.31 -7.67 2.64
CA CYS A 166 -11.00 -7.06 2.89
C CYS A 166 -9.87 -7.75 2.08
N THR A 167 -9.96 -9.06 1.93
CA THR A 167 -8.98 -9.91 1.22
C THR A 167 -8.95 -9.69 -0.30
N ASP A 168 -9.87 -8.89 -0.85
CA ASP A 168 -9.81 -8.51 -2.27
C ASP A 168 -8.74 -7.44 -2.51
N CYS A 169 -8.37 -6.66 -1.49
CA CYS A 169 -7.40 -5.57 -1.59
C CYS A 169 -6.23 -5.69 -0.61
N HIS A 170 -6.45 -6.25 0.58
CA HIS A 170 -5.47 -6.29 1.65
C HIS A 170 -4.98 -7.70 1.94
N PRO A 171 -3.65 -7.91 1.98
CA PRO A 171 -3.06 -9.02 2.74
C PRO A 171 -3.43 -8.90 4.22
N ILE A 172 -3.52 -10.02 4.92
CA ILE A 172 -3.88 -10.08 6.35
C ILE A 172 -2.71 -10.64 7.14
N GLY A 173 -2.17 -9.89 8.11
CA GLY A 173 -1.02 -10.34 8.88
C GLY A 173 -0.36 -9.22 9.68
N ARG A 174 0.84 -9.47 10.19
CA ARG A 174 1.62 -8.49 10.97
C ARG A 174 2.57 -7.64 10.12
N GLY A 175 2.28 -7.56 8.83
CA GLY A 175 2.96 -6.69 7.88
C GLY A 175 4.26 -7.23 7.31
N PHE A 176 4.71 -6.52 6.28
CA PHE A 176 6.12 -6.32 5.93
C PHE A 176 6.58 -4.90 6.29
N GLU A 177 5.63 -4.03 6.65
CA GLU A 177 5.79 -2.64 7.02
C GLU A 177 6.38 -2.51 8.43
N LEU A 178 7.14 -1.43 8.67
CA LEU A 178 7.79 -1.20 9.96
C LEU A 178 6.75 -0.94 11.06
N GLN A 179 6.85 -1.70 12.16
CA GLN A 179 6.05 -1.49 13.37
C GLN A 179 6.99 -1.36 14.59
N PRO A 180 6.84 -0.31 15.43
CA PRO A 180 5.89 0.80 15.32
C PRO A 180 6.16 1.67 14.09
N ASP A 181 5.13 2.37 13.62
CA ASP A 181 5.26 3.34 12.52
C ASP A 181 6.38 4.34 12.85
N PRO A 182 7.44 4.43 12.01
CA PRO A 182 8.54 5.36 12.23
C PRO A 182 8.10 6.81 12.45
N ASP A 183 7.01 7.24 11.82
CA ASP A 183 6.50 8.61 11.94
C ASP A 183 5.94 8.90 13.34
N LEU A 184 5.61 7.87 14.11
CA LEU A 184 5.10 7.96 15.47
C LEU A 184 6.18 7.75 16.55
N ILE A 185 7.42 7.46 16.15
CA ILE A 185 8.53 7.28 17.10
C ILE A 185 8.98 8.65 17.61
N THR A 186 8.69 8.93 18.87
CA THR A 186 9.21 10.14 19.54
C THR A 186 10.68 9.94 19.92
N LEU A 187 11.57 10.69 19.28
CA LEU A 187 12.98 10.72 19.62
C LEU A 187 13.23 11.66 20.80
N GLN A 188 14.03 11.21 21.76
CA GLN A 188 14.44 12.05 22.88
C GLN A 188 15.42 13.14 22.39
N PRO A 189 15.27 14.40 22.84
CA PRO A 189 16.24 15.44 22.54
C PRO A 189 17.64 15.04 23.04
N PRO A 190 18.71 15.31 22.27
CA PRO A 190 20.06 14.90 22.64
C PRO A 190 20.55 15.63 23.89
N PRO A 191 21.51 15.07 24.64
CA PRO A 191 22.14 15.78 25.73
C PRO A 191 22.87 17.04 25.22
N LEU A 192 22.86 18.10 26.03
CA LEU A 192 23.51 19.37 25.71
C LEU A 192 24.74 19.57 26.59
N ARG A 193 25.79 20.16 26.01
CA ARG A 193 26.93 20.64 26.78
C ARG A 193 26.50 21.80 27.69
N ALA A 194 27.06 21.85 28.89
CA ALA A 194 26.74 22.86 29.89
C ALA A 194 26.99 24.29 29.37
N ASP A 195 28.05 24.50 28.58
CA ASP A 195 28.36 25.80 27.99
C ASP A 195 27.34 26.26 26.95
N VAL A 196 26.75 25.32 26.20
CA VAL A 196 25.69 25.60 25.21
C VAL A 196 24.40 26.00 25.93
N ALA A 197 24.02 25.24 26.95
CA ALA A 197 22.83 25.53 27.76
C ALA A 197 22.94 26.87 28.50
N ALA A 198 24.11 27.18 29.09
CA ALA A 198 24.33 28.43 29.82
C ALA A 198 24.23 29.68 28.92
N ARG A 199 24.60 29.55 27.64
CA ARG A 199 24.50 30.64 26.66
C ARG A 199 23.12 30.75 26.01
N GLY A 200 22.19 29.84 26.32
CA GLY A 200 20.86 29.80 25.70
C GLY A 200 20.91 29.59 24.19
N MET A 201 22.00 29.00 23.66
CA MET A 201 22.14 28.76 22.22
C MET A 201 21.19 27.64 21.79
N ARG A 202 20.33 27.93 20.82
CA ARG A 202 19.31 26.99 20.34
C ARG A 202 19.15 27.11 18.82
N PRO A 203 19.08 25.96 18.10
CA PRO A 203 18.80 25.93 16.66
C PRO A 203 17.29 25.95 16.34
N HIS A 204 16.44 25.99 17.37
CA HIS A 204 14.99 26.01 17.29
C HIS A 204 14.44 27.15 18.15
N ASP A 205 13.15 27.45 18.00
CA ASP A 205 12.47 28.45 18.80
C ASP A 205 12.50 28.16 20.30
N ASP A 206 12.13 29.16 21.10
CA ASP A 206 12.03 29.02 22.55
C ASP A 206 10.96 27.99 22.93
N ARG A 207 11.36 26.97 23.69
CA ARG A 207 10.50 25.90 24.19
C ARG A 207 10.56 25.79 25.73
N GLY A 208 11.06 26.82 26.40
CA GLY A 208 11.29 26.83 27.84
C GLY A 208 12.72 26.44 28.24
N PRO A 209 12.95 26.20 29.55
CA PRO A 209 14.29 25.91 30.08
C PRO A 209 14.92 24.65 29.46
N CYS A 210 16.20 24.72 29.08
CA CYS A 210 16.91 23.59 28.43
C CYS A 210 16.82 22.28 29.22
N VAL A 211 16.93 22.37 30.56
CA VAL A 211 16.86 21.22 31.48
C VAL A 211 15.52 20.50 31.51
N ALA A 212 14.45 21.12 30.98
CA ALA A 212 13.14 20.47 30.88
C ALA A 212 13.12 19.36 29.83
N CYS A 213 13.98 19.45 28.81
CA CYS A 213 13.98 18.55 27.65
C CYS A 213 15.33 17.86 27.40
N HIS A 214 16.43 18.40 27.91
CA HIS A 214 17.79 17.92 27.65
C HIS A 214 18.51 17.51 28.93
N GLY A 215 19.22 16.38 28.87
CA GLY A 215 20.26 16.07 29.86
C GLY A 215 21.47 16.98 29.66
N ILE A 216 21.95 17.62 30.72
CA ILE A 216 23.11 18.52 30.64
C ILE A 216 24.39 17.75 31.00
N VAL A 217 25.35 17.75 30.08
CA VAL A 217 26.66 17.09 30.22
C VAL A 217 27.78 18.13 30.23
N GLN A 218 28.93 17.83 30.85
CA GLN A 218 30.07 18.76 30.97
C GLN A 218 30.90 18.83 29.67
#